data_AF-A0A1B9M9A8-F1
#
_entry.id   AF-A0A1B9M9A8-F1
#
_cell.length_a   1.000
_cell.length_b   1.000
_cell.length_c   1.000
_cell.angle_alpha   90.00
_cell.angle_beta   90.00
_cell.angle_gamma   90.00
#
_symmetry.space_group_name_H-M   'P 1'
#
loop_
_entity.id
_entity.type
_entity.pdbx_description
1 polymer ?
#
loop_
_entity_poly.entity_id
_entity_poly.type
_entity_poly.pdbx_seq_one_letter_code
_entity_poly.pdbx_strand_id
1 'polypeptide(L)'
;MTVKELENHPWVEPILSEIEDPTLPIDENNPVWEYIDSAIASMGTISHGQIDIGQVQQNALILLKDSKDTRIIVHLLRTLQHAKKPQNILLAIYLLSIYIAKYWLISAPQPKLKARLFKQIIQRFSQANKIFDEEATAIEKQLAYNYLLSIKQFFDTNELACDEEFKQLLTTYQRFSLQSSNPKDESKIPSSNNKSVNKKVVVNNIENKSNSVVQEPLQSVNINHETQVEWKRTLIKVAEILFEKHPENPISIRLRRHAIFYSLTEPLNNNDITDLMPVPIDRINEYKANIATSTIQQWAKIENELTLMPFWLEGHFISANMAHHLGFNNVAEAIRDELQTLLNRLPKLYDLKYSDHTSFISDSMKKWLISKNSLSQNSQTDLEQAIFECYKEKGLEAAIQLLEENNYSKDLRDNYYYQKINAQLLKHAGFETTAKQQALSILTACKNITLTEWEPSFIETLIQLTKTNN
;
A
#
# COMPACT_ATOMS: atom_id res chain seq x y z
N MET A 1 -6.08 4.31 -9.40
CA MET A 1 -5.27 5.16 -10.31
C MET A 1 -4.38 6.08 -9.50
N THR A 2 -3.18 6.36 -10.01
CA THR A 2 -2.24 7.35 -9.44
C THR A 2 -2.43 8.73 -10.09
N VAL A 3 -1.84 9.78 -9.50
CA VAL A 3 -1.86 11.15 -10.07
C VAL A 3 -1.26 11.16 -11.48
N LYS A 4 -0.11 10.53 -11.68
CA LYS A 4 0.56 10.46 -12.99
C LYS A 4 -0.26 9.72 -14.04
N GLU A 5 -0.99 8.67 -13.64
CA GLU A 5 -1.90 7.95 -14.55
C GLU A 5 -3.07 8.83 -15.01
N LEU A 6 -3.58 9.69 -14.13
CA LEU A 6 -4.63 10.65 -14.47
C LEU A 6 -4.10 11.76 -15.38
N GLU A 7 -2.95 12.35 -15.04
CA GLU A 7 -2.33 13.44 -15.80
C GLU A 7 -1.92 13.01 -17.22
N ASN A 8 -1.41 11.79 -17.37
CA ASN A 8 -1.03 11.22 -18.66
C ASN A 8 -2.19 10.54 -19.40
N HIS A 9 -3.42 10.64 -18.89
CA HIS A 9 -4.57 10.00 -19.52
C HIS A 9 -4.82 10.62 -20.90
N PRO A 10 -5.05 9.83 -21.97
CA PRO A 10 -5.18 10.33 -23.34
C PRO A 10 -6.34 11.33 -23.55
N TRP A 11 -7.29 11.38 -22.61
CA TRP A 11 -8.43 12.31 -22.68
C TRP A 11 -8.10 13.71 -22.16
N VAL A 12 -6.96 13.90 -21.48
CA VAL A 12 -6.52 15.21 -20.98
C VAL A 12 -6.19 16.16 -22.13
N GLU A 13 -5.49 15.70 -23.15
CA GLU A 13 -5.09 16.52 -24.30
C GLU A 13 -6.29 17.12 -25.06
N PRO A 14 -7.31 16.33 -25.48
CA PRO A 14 -8.49 16.89 -26.15
C PRO A 14 -9.29 17.85 -25.27
N ILE A 15 -9.31 17.63 -23.96
CA ILE A 15 -10.03 18.49 -23.02
C ILE A 15 -9.32 19.83 -22.86
N LEU A 16 -7.99 19.82 -22.74
CA LEU A 16 -7.18 21.02 -22.49
C LEU A 16 -6.64 21.71 -23.76
N SER A 17 -6.90 21.19 -24.96
CA SER A 17 -6.45 21.80 -26.22
C SER A 17 -6.96 23.23 -26.39
N GLU A 18 -6.10 24.14 -26.80
CA GLU A 18 -6.50 25.51 -27.15
C GLU A 18 -7.24 25.52 -28.49
N ILE A 19 -8.33 26.28 -28.54
CA ILE A 19 -9.17 26.43 -29.73
C ILE A 19 -9.38 27.92 -30.01
N GLU A 20 -9.69 28.26 -31.26
CA GLU A 20 -9.80 29.65 -31.71
C GLU A 20 -10.81 30.46 -30.89
N ASP A 21 -12.00 29.89 -30.62
CA ASP A 21 -13.02 30.55 -29.82
C ASP A 21 -13.77 29.55 -28.90
N PRO A 22 -13.40 29.46 -27.61
CA PRO A 22 -14.08 28.60 -26.64
C PRO A 22 -15.46 29.12 -26.22
N THR A 23 -15.83 30.34 -26.61
CA THR A 23 -17.13 30.94 -26.24
C THR A 23 -18.26 30.50 -27.16
N LEU A 24 -17.94 29.92 -28.33
CA LEU A 24 -18.92 29.47 -29.30
C LEU A 24 -19.65 28.19 -28.82
N PRO A 25 -20.99 28.16 -28.90
CA PRO A 25 -21.75 26.94 -28.66
C PRO A 25 -21.50 25.92 -29.77
N ILE A 26 -21.65 24.63 -29.45
CA ILE A 26 -21.62 23.57 -30.47
C ILE A 26 -22.78 23.77 -31.46
N ASP A 27 -22.52 23.56 -32.75
CA ASP A 27 -23.54 23.58 -33.80
C ASP A 27 -24.53 22.42 -33.58
N GLU A 28 -25.82 22.76 -33.40
CA GLU A 28 -26.88 21.79 -33.16
C GLU A 28 -27.09 20.86 -34.37
N ASN A 29 -26.69 21.28 -35.57
CA ASN A 29 -26.78 20.46 -36.79
C ASN A 29 -25.53 19.60 -37.02
N ASN A 30 -24.55 19.62 -36.11
CA ASN A 30 -23.38 18.79 -36.24
C ASN A 30 -23.79 17.30 -36.06
N PRO A 31 -23.55 16.44 -37.07
CA PRO A 31 -24.01 15.05 -37.02
C PRO A 31 -23.35 14.24 -35.89
N VAL A 32 -22.12 14.60 -35.49
CA VAL A 32 -21.41 13.98 -34.37
C VAL A 32 -22.06 14.37 -33.04
N TRP A 33 -22.49 15.64 -32.91
CA TRP A 33 -23.20 16.12 -31.74
C TRP A 33 -24.59 15.47 -31.60
N GLU A 34 -25.36 15.41 -32.68
CA GLU A 34 -26.69 14.77 -32.70
C GLU A 34 -26.61 13.28 -32.31
N TYR A 35 -25.58 12.57 -32.79
CA TYR A 35 -25.32 11.20 -32.39
C TYR A 35 -25.05 11.08 -30.89
N ILE A 36 -24.19 11.95 -30.32
CA ILE A 36 -23.88 11.92 -28.89
C ILE A 36 -25.13 12.22 -28.06
N ASP A 37 -25.89 13.26 -28.41
CA ASP A 37 -27.06 13.67 -27.62
C ASP A 37 -28.16 12.60 -27.65
N SER A 38 -28.44 12.02 -28.83
CA SER A 38 -29.40 10.92 -28.97
C SER A 38 -28.97 9.63 -28.25
N ALA A 39 -27.69 9.26 -28.34
CA ALA A 39 -27.13 8.12 -27.61
C ALA A 39 -27.20 8.33 -26.08
N ILE A 40 -26.97 9.55 -25.62
CA ILE A 40 -27.04 9.88 -24.20
C ILE A 40 -28.50 9.98 -23.72
N ALA A 41 -29.43 10.45 -24.55
CA ALA A 41 -30.86 10.48 -24.22
C ALA A 41 -31.42 9.06 -24.05
N SER A 42 -30.98 8.11 -24.88
CA SER A 42 -31.36 6.69 -24.79
C SER A 42 -30.67 5.94 -23.64
N MET A 43 -29.60 6.47 -23.07
CA MET A 43 -28.89 5.91 -21.91
C MET A 43 -29.77 5.96 -20.65
N GLY A 44 -30.37 4.83 -20.28
CA GLY A 44 -31.35 4.72 -19.17
C GLY A 44 -32.68 4.09 -19.58
N THR A 45 -32.87 3.81 -20.88
CA THR A 45 -34.05 3.16 -21.44
C THR A 45 -33.76 1.71 -21.82
N ILE A 46 -34.79 0.86 -21.94
CA ILE A 46 -34.72 -0.61 -22.16
C ILE A 46 -33.84 -0.99 -23.39
N SER A 47 -33.55 -0.06 -24.29
CA SER A 47 -32.60 -0.16 -25.42
C SER A 47 -31.11 -0.19 -25.03
N HIS A 48 -30.77 -0.57 -23.80
CA HIS A 48 -29.41 -0.57 -23.25
C HIS A 48 -28.38 -1.39 -24.07
N GLY A 49 -28.83 -2.33 -24.92
CA GLY A 49 -27.96 -3.21 -25.70
C GLY A 49 -27.45 -2.65 -27.03
N GLN A 50 -27.85 -1.45 -27.46
CA GLN A 50 -27.50 -0.90 -28.79
C GLN A 50 -26.58 0.34 -28.76
N ILE A 51 -26.23 0.85 -27.58
CA ILE A 51 -25.44 2.09 -27.48
C ILE A 51 -23.96 1.72 -27.40
N ASP A 52 -23.19 2.10 -28.42
CA ASP A 52 -21.73 2.01 -28.40
C ASP A 52 -21.16 3.15 -27.55
N ILE A 53 -20.95 2.87 -26.25
CA ILE A 53 -20.36 3.84 -25.31
C ILE A 53 -18.96 4.26 -25.76
N GLY A 54 -18.19 3.35 -26.37
CA GLY A 54 -16.86 3.65 -26.89
C GLY A 54 -16.91 4.68 -28.02
N GLN A 55 -17.85 4.52 -28.95
CA GLN A 55 -18.06 5.49 -30.04
C GLN A 55 -18.50 6.86 -29.50
N VAL A 56 -19.41 6.90 -28.51
CA VAL A 56 -19.84 8.16 -27.87
C VAL A 56 -18.65 8.87 -27.23
N GLN A 57 -17.77 8.14 -26.53
CA GLN A 57 -16.56 8.70 -25.92
C GLN A 57 -15.60 9.25 -26.97
N GLN A 58 -15.32 8.50 -28.03
CA GLN A 58 -14.44 8.95 -29.13
C GLN A 58 -14.99 10.21 -29.80
N ASN A 59 -16.28 10.22 -30.14
CA ASN A 59 -16.95 11.35 -30.76
C ASN A 59 -16.91 12.60 -29.87
N ALA A 60 -17.15 12.45 -28.56
CA ALA A 60 -17.08 13.57 -27.62
C ALA A 60 -15.65 14.13 -27.52
N LEU A 61 -14.62 13.27 -27.52
CA LEU A 61 -13.22 13.70 -27.51
C LEU A 61 -12.81 14.42 -28.81
N ILE A 62 -13.31 13.97 -29.97
CA ILE A 62 -13.12 14.66 -31.24
C ILE A 62 -13.74 16.05 -31.17
N LEU A 63 -15.01 16.17 -30.77
CA LEU A 63 -15.68 17.47 -30.65
C LEU A 63 -15.00 18.40 -29.65
N LEU A 64 -14.44 17.87 -28.56
CA LEU A 64 -13.71 18.68 -27.58
C LEU A 64 -12.47 19.34 -28.17
N LYS A 65 -11.91 18.84 -29.29
CA LYS A 65 -10.80 19.52 -29.99
C LYS A 65 -11.23 20.76 -30.74
N ASP A 66 -12.51 20.87 -31.10
CA ASP A 66 -13.03 21.96 -31.94
C ASP A 66 -13.99 22.89 -31.17
N SER A 67 -14.64 22.40 -30.10
CA SER A 67 -15.57 23.15 -29.27
C SER A 67 -15.38 22.83 -27.79
N LYS A 68 -15.39 23.89 -26.96
CA LYS A 68 -15.44 23.77 -25.50
C LYS A 68 -16.83 24.07 -24.98
N ASP A 69 -17.89 23.69 -25.70
CA ASP A 69 -19.23 23.73 -25.12
C ASP A 69 -19.31 22.73 -23.95
N THR A 70 -19.69 23.25 -22.78
CA THR A 70 -19.77 22.49 -21.52
C THR A 70 -20.70 21.29 -21.63
N ARG A 71 -21.66 21.30 -22.56
CA ARG A 71 -22.52 20.13 -22.79
C ARG A 71 -21.71 18.92 -23.24
N ILE A 72 -20.71 19.08 -24.10
CA ILE A 72 -19.91 17.97 -24.63
C ILE A 72 -19.19 17.23 -23.49
N ILE A 73 -18.51 17.97 -22.60
CA ILE A 73 -17.86 17.36 -21.43
C ILE A 73 -18.89 16.73 -20.48
N VAL A 74 -20.07 17.32 -20.30
CA VAL A 74 -21.15 16.70 -19.48
C VAL A 74 -21.56 15.33 -20.03
N HIS A 75 -21.70 15.20 -21.36
CA HIS A 75 -22.02 13.92 -22.00
C HIS A 75 -20.88 12.91 -21.85
N LEU A 76 -19.63 13.32 -22.06
CA LEU A 76 -18.46 12.47 -21.85
C LEU A 76 -18.41 11.95 -20.40
N LEU A 77 -18.55 12.84 -19.41
CA LEU A 77 -18.57 12.47 -17.99
C LEU A 77 -19.71 11.50 -17.65
N ARG A 78 -20.88 11.66 -18.28
CA ARG A 78 -22.01 10.74 -18.07
C ARG A 78 -21.67 9.31 -18.48
N THR A 79 -20.89 9.10 -19.55
CA THR A 79 -20.45 7.75 -19.95
C THR A 79 -19.60 7.07 -18.87
N LEU A 80 -18.73 7.83 -18.20
CA LEU A 80 -17.89 7.35 -17.11
C LEU A 80 -18.71 7.06 -15.85
N GLN A 81 -19.64 7.96 -15.51
CA GLN A 81 -20.51 7.81 -14.35
C GLN A 81 -21.46 6.60 -14.47
N HIS A 82 -21.90 6.28 -15.69
CA HIS A 82 -22.79 5.14 -15.95
C HIS A 82 -22.14 3.78 -15.65
N ALA A 83 -20.84 3.64 -15.92
CA ALA A 83 -20.12 2.39 -15.70
C ALA A 83 -20.00 2.01 -14.21
N LYS A 84 -20.19 2.96 -13.29
CA LYS A 84 -20.13 2.78 -11.83
C LYS A 84 -18.83 2.15 -11.29
N LYS A 85 -17.77 2.05 -12.10
CA LYS A 85 -16.43 1.62 -11.65
C LYS A 85 -15.75 2.79 -10.91
N PRO A 86 -15.11 2.59 -9.74
CA PRO A 86 -14.45 3.65 -8.98
C PRO A 86 -13.42 4.45 -9.79
N GLN A 87 -12.66 3.77 -10.65
CA GLN A 87 -11.71 4.43 -11.55
C GLN A 87 -12.40 5.42 -12.49
N ASN A 88 -13.54 5.04 -13.09
CA ASN A 88 -14.25 5.92 -14.01
C ASN A 88 -14.84 7.14 -13.27
N ILE A 89 -15.28 6.95 -12.02
CA ILE A 89 -15.74 8.06 -11.16
C ILE A 89 -14.59 9.01 -10.85
N LEU A 90 -13.43 8.49 -10.43
CA LEU A 90 -12.25 9.31 -10.15
C LEU A 90 -11.79 10.07 -11.41
N LEU A 91 -11.71 9.38 -12.55
CA LEU A 91 -11.36 10.00 -13.83
C LEU A 91 -12.36 11.10 -14.20
N ALA A 92 -13.67 10.86 -14.03
CA ALA A 92 -14.68 11.87 -14.30
C ALA A 92 -14.54 13.11 -13.39
N ILE A 93 -14.25 12.93 -12.10
CA ILE A 93 -14.00 14.05 -11.17
C ILE A 93 -12.74 14.82 -11.61
N TYR A 94 -11.67 14.11 -11.96
CA TYR A 94 -10.44 14.73 -12.43
C TYR A 94 -10.64 15.55 -13.71
N LEU A 95 -11.26 14.96 -14.74
CA LEU A 95 -11.53 15.62 -16.01
C LEU A 95 -12.44 16.85 -15.85
N LEU A 96 -13.44 16.76 -14.95
CA LEU A 96 -14.25 17.92 -14.60
C LEU A 96 -13.40 19.02 -13.95
N SER A 97 -12.50 18.67 -13.03
CA SER A 97 -11.67 19.66 -12.31
C SER A 97 -10.75 20.44 -13.25
N ILE A 98 -10.08 19.76 -14.19
CA ILE A 98 -9.17 20.40 -15.15
C ILE A 98 -9.94 21.23 -16.19
N TYR A 99 -11.11 20.75 -16.63
CA TYR A 99 -11.97 21.51 -17.55
C TYR A 99 -12.49 22.77 -16.88
N ILE A 100 -12.95 22.67 -15.62
CA ILE A 100 -13.44 23.82 -14.87
C ILE A 100 -12.35 24.87 -14.72
N ALA A 101 -11.15 24.44 -14.32
CA ALA A 101 -10.03 25.34 -14.11
C ALA A 101 -9.66 26.16 -15.36
N LYS A 102 -9.76 25.56 -16.57
CA LYS A 102 -9.35 26.21 -17.81
C LYS A 102 -10.47 26.94 -18.54
N TYR A 103 -11.65 26.32 -18.67
CA TYR A 103 -12.69 26.79 -19.60
C TYR A 103 -13.97 27.28 -18.94
N TRP A 104 -14.22 27.01 -17.64
CA TRP A 104 -15.54 27.27 -17.04
C TRP A 104 -16.06 28.69 -17.21
N LEU A 105 -15.19 29.70 -17.12
CA LEU A 105 -15.59 31.11 -17.21
C LEU A 105 -15.93 31.53 -18.64
N ILE A 106 -15.23 30.97 -19.63
CA ILE A 106 -15.30 31.39 -21.04
C ILE A 106 -16.18 30.48 -21.89
N SER A 107 -16.36 29.22 -21.48
CA SER A 107 -17.07 28.22 -22.27
C SER A 107 -18.55 28.55 -22.46
N ALA A 108 -19.07 28.24 -23.65
CA ALA A 108 -20.49 28.02 -23.83
C ALA A 108 -20.99 26.88 -22.91
N PRO A 109 -22.28 26.79 -22.58
CA PRO A 109 -23.35 27.75 -22.88
C PRO A 109 -23.49 28.82 -21.78
N GLN A 110 -24.60 29.56 -21.80
CA GLN A 110 -24.92 30.62 -20.82
C GLN A 110 -24.80 30.13 -19.36
N PRO A 111 -24.38 30.99 -18.40
CA PRO A 111 -24.10 30.61 -17.01
C PRO A 111 -25.24 29.84 -16.31
N LYS A 112 -26.50 30.22 -16.56
CA LYS A 112 -27.69 29.55 -16.00
C LYS A 112 -27.79 28.09 -16.42
N LEU A 113 -27.47 27.78 -17.68
CA LEU A 113 -27.47 26.41 -18.18
C LEU A 113 -26.26 25.64 -17.64
N LYS A 114 -25.07 26.26 -17.55
CA LYS A 114 -23.88 25.65 -16.91
C LYS A 114 -24.14 25.25 -15.46
N ALA A 115 -24.78 26.12 -14.67
CA ALA A 115 -25.15 25.79 -13.28
C ALA A 115 -26.10 24.58 -13.19
N ARG A 116 -27.08 24.48 -14.09
CA ARG A 116 -27.98 23.31 -14.18
C ARG A 116 -27.24 22.04 -14.56
N LEU A 117 -26.33 22.12 -15.54
CA LEU A 117 -25.51 20.98 -15.98
C LEU A 117 -24.57 20.50 -14.87
N PHE A 118 -23.94 21.43 -14.14
CA PHE A 118 -23.12 21.12 -12.97
C PHE A 118 -23.92 20.34 -11.93
N LYS A 119 -25.12 20.83 -11.57
CA LYS A 119 -26.01 20.13 -10.65
C LYS A 119 -26.32 18.70 -11.10
N GLN A 120 -26.59 18.48 -12.38
CA GLN A 120 -26.81 17.13 -12.92
C GLN A 120 -25.56 16.24 -12.80
N ILE A 121 -24.37 16.78 -13.05
CA ILE A 121 -23.10 16.06 -12.86
C ILE A 121 -22.95 15.63 -11.39
N ILE A 122 -23.18 16.56 -10.45
CA ILE A 122 -23.07 16.30 -9.00
C ILE A 122 -24.07 15.23 -8.55
N GLN A 123 -25.32 15.29 -8.99
CA GLN A 123 -26.33 14.28 -8.65
C GLN A 123 -25.91 12.88 -9.11
N ARG A 124 -25.28 12.75 -10.28
CA ARG A 124 -24.79 11.47 -10.79
C ARG A 124 -23.58 10.96 -10.00
N PHE A 125 -22.68 11.84 -9.55
CA PHE A 125 -21.64 11.43 -8.61
C PHE A 125 -22.23 10.92 -7.30
N SER A 126 -23.25 11.60 -6.76
CA SER A 126 -23.95 11.15 -5.56
C SER A 126 -24.57 9.76 -5.70
N GLN A 127 -25.09 9.42 -6.88
CA GLN A 127 -25.65 8.08 -7.16
C GLN A 127 -24.59 6.97 -7.15
N ALA A 128 -23.33 7.29 -7.39
CA ALA A 128 -22.21 6.34 -7.36
C ALA A 128 -21.54 6.23 -5.98
N ASN A 129 -21.92 7.06 -5.00
CA ASN A 129 -21.25 7.15 -3.69
C ASN A 129 -21.09 5.81 -2.98
N LYS A 130 -22.12 4.96 -2.98
CA LYS A 130 -22.07 3.65 -2.30
C LYS A 130 -20.97 2.76 -2.89
N ILE A 131 -20.99 2.60 -4.21
CA ILE A 131 -20.02 1.74 -4.92
C ILE A 131 -18.62 2.33 -4.82
N PHE A 132 -18.50 3.66 -4.93
CA PHE A 132 -17.22 4.33 -4.78
C PHE A 132 -16.63 4.13 -3.38
N ASP A 133 -17.43 4.26 -2.32
CA ASP A 133 -16.94 4.05 -0.95
C ASP A 133 -16.53 2.59 -0.70
N GLU A 134 -17.29 1.63 -1.22
CA GLU A 134 -17.02 0.21 -1.02
C GLU A 134 -15.79 -0.25 -1.83
N GLU A 135 -15.68 0.12 -3.10
CA GLU A 135 -14.71 -0.46 -4.03
C GLU A 135 -13.45 0.39 -4.25
N ALA A 136 -13.47 1.71 -4.06
CA ALA A 136 -12.30 2.57 -4.29
C ALA A 136 -11.18 2.27 -3.29
N THR A 137 -9.93 2.40 -3.74
CA THR A 137 -8.77 2.35 -2.83
C THR A 137 -8.66 3.62 -1.98
N ALA A 138 -7.91 3.57 -0.88
CA ALA A 138 -7.71 4.75 -0.02
C ALA A 138 -7.11 5.94 -0.81
N ILE A 139 -6.19 5.65 -1.72
CA ILE A 139 -5.58 6.63 -2.64
C ILE A 139 -6.63 7.25 -3.55
N GLU A 140 -7.51 6.44 -4.16
CA GLU A 140 -8.55 6.94 -5.06
C GLU A 140 -9.55 7.84 -4.33
N LYS A 141 -9.91 7.49 -3.08
CA LYS A 141 -10.76 8.32 -2.22
C LYS A 141 -10.12 9.68 -1.92
N GLN A 142 -8.82 9.69 -1.58
CA GLN A 142 -8.08 10.92 -1.30
C GLN A 142 -7.97 11.81 -2.54
N LEU A 143 -7.63 11.25 -3.70
CA LEU A 143 -7.53 12.00 -4.95
C LEU A 143 -8.88 12.60 -5.36
N ALA A 144 -9.97 11.82 -5.29
CA ALA A 144 -11.29 12.32 -5.61
C ALA A 144 -11.69 13.50 -4.72
N TYR A 145 -11.42 13.42 -3.41
CA TYR A 145 -11.64 14.54 -2.50
C TYR A 145 -10.82 15.77 -2.89
N ASN A 146 -9.53 15.62 -3.19
CA ASN A 146 -8.65 16.73 -3.54
C ASN A 146 -9.11 17.47 -4.81
N TYR A 147 -9.56 16.73 -5.84
CA TYR A 147 -10.06 17.35 -7.07
C TYR A 147 -11.44 18.00 -6.89
N LEU A 148 -12.31 17.47 -6.03
CA LEU A 148 -13.54 18.18 -5.66
C LEU A 148 -13.23 19.46 -4.87
N LEU A 149 -12.22 19.42 -4.01
CA LEU A 149 -11.76 20.59 -3.26
C LEU A 149 -11.19 21.67 -4.19
N SER A 150 -10.43 21.30 -5.23
CA SER A 150 -9.93 22.28 -6.21
C SER A 150 -11.05 22.95 -7.00
N ILE A 151 -12.13 22.23 -7.33
CA ILE A 151 -13.34 22.83 -7.92
C ILE A 151 -13.97 23.83 -6.94
N LYS A 152 -14.07 23.49 -5.65
CA LYS A 152 -14.60 24.40 -4.64
C LYS A 152 -13.76 25.67 -4.53
N GLN A 153 -12.43 25.53 -4.50
CA GLN A 153 -11.49 26.66 -4.47
C GLN A 153 -11.65 27.56 -5.70
N PHE A 154 -11.77 26.96 -6.89
CA PHE A 154 -12.01 27.72 -8.12
C PHE A 154 -13.29 28.54 -8.05
N PHE A 155 -14.38 27.97 -7.53
CA PHE A 155 -15.66 28.67 -7.41
C PHE A 155 -15.56 29.83 -6.40
N ASP A 156 -14.85 29.61 -5.28
CA ASP A 156 -14.62 30.65 -4.28
C ASP A 156 -13.77 31.81 -4.81
N THR A 157 -12.67 31.52 -5.52
CA THR A 157 -11.79 32.53 -6.11
C THR A 157 -12.50 33.39 -7.16
N ASN A 158 -13.48 32.82 -7.87
CA ASN A 158 -14.23 33.51 -8.92
C ASN A 158 -15.62 34.00 -8.46
N GLU A 159 -15.91 33.98 -7.15
CA GLU A 159 -17.17 34.43 -6.55
C GLU A 159 -18.43 33.75 -7.15
N LEU A 160 -18.30 32.48 -7.56
CA LEU A 160 -19.37 31.70 -8.15
C LEU A 160 -20.19 30.98 -7.07
N ALA A 161 -21.51 30.92 -7.25
CA ALA A 161 -22.40 30.21 -6.34
C ALA A 161 -22.15 28.68 -6.38
N CYS A 162 -21.84 28.10 -5.23
CA CYS A 162 -21.82 26.64 -5.04
C CYS A 162 -23.17 26.12 -4.56
N ASP A 163 -23.74 25.14 -5.26
CA ASP A 163 -24.95 24.42 -4.83
C ASP A 163 -24.70 23.66 -3.50
N GLU A 164 -25.71 23.58 -2.64
CA GLU A 164 -25.69 22.80 -1.40
C GLU A 164 -25.45 21.31 -1.67
N GLU A 165 -25.97 20.78 -2.79
CA GLU A 165 -25.72 19.39 -3.20
C GLU A 165 -24.22 19.13 -3.44
N PHE A 166 -23.49 20.11 -3.96
CA PHE A 166 -22.04 20.00 -4.17
C PHE A 166 -21.28 20.04 -2.84
N LYS A 167 -21.70 20.91 -1.91
CA LYS A 167 -21.11 20.95 -0.55
C LYS A 167 -21.31 19.61 0.17
N GLN A 168 -22.50 19.02 0.06
CA GLN A 168 -22.79 17.68 0.62
C GLN A 168 -21.94 16.58 -0.03
N LEU A 169 -21.75 16.63 -1.35
CA LEU A 169 -20.85 15.71 -2.06
C LEU A 169 -19.42 15.85 -1.53
N LEU A 170 -18.91 17.09 -1.41
CA LEU A 170 -17.57 17.37 -0.90
C LEU A 170 -17.38 16.82 0.52
N THR A 171 -18.33 17.07 1.44
CA THR A 171 -18.28 16.51 2.80
C THR A 171 -18.33 14.99 2.80
N THR A 172 -19.05 14.39 1.85
CA THR A 172 -19.14 12.92 1.72
C THR A 172 -17.81 12.32 1.26
N TYR A 173 -17.17 12.90 0.24
CA TYR A 173 -15.85 12.46 -0.23
C TYR A 173 -14.73 12.77 0.77
N GLN A 174 -14.85 13.84 1.55
CA GLN A 174 -13.99 14.09 2.70
C GLN A 174 -14.11 12.97 3.74
N ARG A 175 -15.33 12.51 4.02
CA ARG A 175 -15.54 11.38 4.93
C ARG A 175 -14.92 10.11 4.37
N PHE A 176 -15.07 9.83 3.08
CA PHE A 176 -14.47 8.67 2.45
C PHE A 176 -12.95 8.67 2.55
N SER A 177 -12.30 9.82 2.33
CA SER A 177 -10.84 9.94 2.46
C SER A 177 -10.36 9.78 3.90
N LEU A 178 -11.21 10.06 4.89
CA LEU A 178 -10.92 9.88 6.31
C LEU A 178 -11.31 8.50 6.85
N GLN A 179 -12.29 7.80 6.26
CA GLN A 179 -12.86 6.57 6.82
C GLN A 179 -11.98 5.31 6.68
N SER A 180 -10.99 5.29 5.77
CA SER A 180 -9.90 4.29 5.85
C SER A 180 -9.01 4.48 7.10
N SER A 181 -9.40 5.35 8.04
CA SER A 181 -8.67 5.65 9.27
C SER A 181 -9.42 5.22 10.55
N ASN A 182 -10.71 4.84 10.56
CA ASN A 182 -11.37 4.46 11.82
C ASN A 182 -11.70 2.97 11.89
N PRO A 183 -11.14 2.21 12.85
CA PRO A 183 -11.82 1.03 13.36
C PRO A 183 -13.18 1.48 13.87
N LYS A 184 -14.25 0.84 13.42
CA LYS A 184 -15.58 1.10 13.95
C LYS A 184 -15.64 0.58 15.39
N ASP A 185 -15.39 1.45 16.35
CA ASP A 185 -15.65 1.18 17.75
C ASP A 185 -17.15 0.96 17.99
N GLU A 186 -17.37 -0.01 18.87
CA GLU A 186 -18.60 -0.43 19.48
C GLU A 186 -19.44 0.74 20.00
N SER A 187 -20.71 0.80 19.59
CA SER A 187 -21.85 1.22 20.43
C SER A 187 -23.09 1.48 19.56
N LYS A 188 -23.83 0.40 19.27
CA LYS A 188 -25.29 0.51 19.13
C LYS A 188 -25.93 -0.49 20.07
N ILE A 189 -26.07 -0.05 21.32
CA ILE A 189 -27.04 -0.59 22.28
C ILE A 189 -28.42 -0.43 21.64
N PRO A 190 -29.19 -1.49 21.35
CA PRO A 190 -30.57 -1.34 20.96
C PRO A 190 -31.39 -1.16 22.24
N SER A 191 -31.89 0.05 22.42
CA SER A 191 -32.93 0.38 23.39
C SER A 191 -34.12 -0.54 23.22
N SER A 192 -34.55 -1.15 24.31
CA SER A 192 -35.78 -1.92 24.42
C SER A 192 -36.98 -1.04 24.06
N ASN A 193 -37.85 -1.54 23.17
CA ASN A 193 -39.27 -1.28 23.31
C ASN A 193 -40.09 -2.40 22.68
N ASN A 194 -40.87 -3.05 23.54
CA ASN A 194 -41.82 -4.10 23.23
C ASN A 194 -42.90 -3.62 22.25
N LYS A 195 -43.26 -4.48 21.29
CA LYS A 195 -44.67 -4.87 21.06
C LYS A 195 -44.78 -6.16 20.27
N SER A 196 -45.36 -7.13 20.98
CA SER A 196 -45.82 -8.45 20.61
C SER A 196 -46.75 -8.51 19.40
N VAL A 197 -46.59 -9.53 18.55
CA VAL A 197 -47.71 -10.33 18.01
C VAL A 197 -47.29 -11.81 17.93
N ASN A 198 -48.04 -12.64 18.62
CA ASN A 198 -48.00 -14.10 18.62
C ASN A 198 -48.43 -14.70 17.27
N LYS A 199 -47.75 -15.75 16.82
CA LYS A 199 -48.40 -16.95 16.26
C LYS A 199 -47.51 -18.18 16.47
N LYS A 200 -47.96 -19.08 17.35
CA LYS A 200 -47.45 -20.44 17.55
C LYS A 200 -47.90 -21.33 16.40
N VAL A 201 -46.99 -22.15 15.86
CA VAL A 201 -47.22 -23.59 15.62
C VAL A 201 -45.88 -24.33 15.86
N VAL A 202 -45.97 -25.40 16.65
CA VAL A 202 -44.95 -26.32 17.18
C VAL A 202 -44.74 -27.44 16.12
N VAL A 203 -43.57 -28.06 15.88
CA VAL A 203 -42.99 -29.19 16.65
C VAL A 203 -41.57 -29.52 16.13
N ASN A 204 -40.62 -29.52 17.07
CA ASN A 204 -39.43 -30.35 17.30
C ASN A 204 -38.59 -30.93 16.14
N ASN A 205 -37.29 -30.59 16.14
CA ASN A 205 -36.26 -31.58 16.46
C ASN A 205 -34.97 -30.95 17.04
N ILE A 206 -34.32 -31.76 17.85
CA ILE A 206 -33.41 -31.46 18.96
C ILE A 206 -31.99 -31.10 18.50
N GLU A 207 -31.50 -30.01 19.11
CA GLU A 207 -30.13 -29.69 19.56
C GLU A 207 -28.91 -30.16 18.74
N ASN A 208 -28.19 -29.18 18.19
CA ASN A 208 -26.75 -29.05 18.39
C ASN A 208 -26.40 -27.56 18.46
N LYS A 209 -26.13 -27.07 19.67
CA LYS A 209 -25.59 -25.72 19.93
C LYS A 209 -24.13 -25.70 19.48
N SER A 210 -23.87 -25.27 18.26
CA SER A 210 -22.59 -24.69 17.88
C SER A 210 -22.70 -23.17 18.01
N ASN A 211 -21.85 -22.57 18.87
CA ASN A 211 -21.67 -21.14 18.99
C ASN A 211 -21.46 -20.51 17.61
N SER A 212 -22.49 -19.87 17.07
CA SER A 212 -22.38 -19.05 15.87
C SER A 212 -21.67 -17.76 16.26
N VAL A 213 -20.34 -17.74 16.05
CA VAL A 213 -19.58 -16.49 15.93
C VAL A 213 -20.29 -15.67 14.85
N VAL A 214 -20.75 -14.47 15.21
CA VAL A 214 -21.31 -13.51 14.27
C VAL A 214 -20.19 -13.12 13.31
N GLN A 215 -20.10 -13.81 12.17
CA GLN A 215 -19.20 -13.41 11.10
C GLN A 215 -19.75 -12.11 10.51
N GLU A 216 -19.00 -11.02 10.67
CA GLU A 216 -19.27 -9.79 9.92
C GLU A 216 -19.35 -10.12 8.43
N PRO A 217 -20.32 -9.56 7.69
CA PRO A 217 -20.43 -9.81 6.25
C PRO A 217 -19.13 -9.39 5.57
N LEU A 218 -18.51 -10.32 4.84
CA LEU A 218 -17.31 -10.06 4.05
C LEU A 218 -17.61 -8.92 3.06
N GLN A 219 -16.79 -7.86 3.07
CA GLN A 219 -16.83 -6.83 2.03
C GLN A 219 -16.59 -7.53 0.68
N SER A 220 -17.56 -7.43 -0.23
CA SER A 220 -17.45 -8.00 -1.56
C SER A 220 -16.42 -7.20 -2.36
N VAL A 221 -15.29 -7.82 -2.70
CA VAL A 221 -14.30 -7.23 -3.60
C VAL A 221 -14.63 -7.66 -5.02
N ASN A 222 -14.82 -6.69 -5.91
CA ASN A 222 -14.99 -6.95 -7.34
C ASN A 222 -13.62 -7.27 -7.97
N ILE A 223 -13.45 -8.50 -8.45
CA ILE A 223 -12.18 -8.99 -9.00
C ILE A 223 -12.12 -8.67 -10.50
N ASN A 224 -11.34 -7.66 -10.87
CA ASN A 224 -11.10 -7.28 -12.26
C ASN A 224 -9.69 -7.73 -12.68
N HIS A 225 -9.61 -8.45 -13.80
CA HIS A 225 -8.36 -9.02 -14.31
C HIS A 225 -8.13 -8.70 -15.81
N GLU A 226 -8.90 -7.77 -16.38
CA GLU A 226 -8.85 -7.43 -17.80
C GLU A 226 -7.55 -6.72 -18.18
N THR A 227 -6.97 -5.95 -17.25
CA THR A 227 -5.70 -5.25 -17.45
C THR A 227 -4.77 -5.38 -16.25
N GLN A 228 -3.46 -5.22 -16.46
CA GLN A 228 -2.47 -5.21 -15.37
C GLN A 228 -2.74 -4.11 -14.33
N VAL A 229 -3.25 -2.95 -14.78
CA VAL A 229 -3.60 -1.82 -13.91
C VAL A 229 -4.78 -2.18 -13.00
N GLU A 230 -5.83 -2.79 -13.55
CA GLU A 230 -6.97 -3.25 -12.77
C GLU A 230 -6.60 -4.38 -11.80
N TRP A 231 -5.76 -5.33 -12.25
CA TRP A 231 -5.27 -6.40 -11.39
C TRP A 231 -4.47 -5.86 -10.20
N LYS A 232 -3.53 -4.94 -10.47
CA LYS A 232 -2.77 -4.24 -9.42
C LYS A 232 -3.70 -3.53 -8.43
N ARG A 233 -4.74 -2.85 -8.92
CA ARG A 233 -5.74 -2.18 -8.06
C ARG A 233 -6.48 -3.19 -7.19
N THR A 234 -6.93 -4.31 -7.76
CA THR A 234 -7.61 -5.38 -6.99
C THR A 234 -6.70 -5.90 -5.88
N LEU A 235 -5.41 -6.16 -6.17
CA LEU A 235 -4.44 -6.58 -5.15
C LEU A 235 -4.27 -5.53 -4.03
N ILE A 236 -4.16 -4.25 -4.38
CA ILE A 236 -4.07 -3.15 -3.39
C ILE A 236 -5.33 -3.09 -2.53
N LYS A 237 -6.52 -3.20 -3.13
CA LYS A 237 -7.79 -3.16 -2.39
C LYS A 237 -7.93 -4.34 -1.43
N VAL A 238 -7.56 -5.55 -1.87
CA VAL A 238 -7.54 -6.73 -0.99
C VAL A 238 -6.54 -6.53 0.15
N ALA A 239 -5.35 -5.99 -0.14
CA ALA A 239 -4.35 -5.69 0.87
C ALA A 239 -4.84 -4.64 1.89
N GLU A 240 -5.55 -3.60 1.46
CA GLU A 240 -6.20 -2.62 2.35
C GLU A 240 -7.20 -3.29 3.29
N ILE A 241 -8.11 -4.13 2.78
CA ILE A 241 -9.12 -4.82 3.59
C ILE A 241 -8.45 -5.77 4.61
N LEU A 242 -7.40 -6.47 4.20
CA LEU A 242 -6.64 -7.35 5.10
C LEU A 242 -5.93 -6.54 6.18
N PHE A 243 -5.36 -5.38 5.84
CA PHE A 243 -4.71 -4.49 6.80
C PHE A 243 -5.70 -3.88 7.80
N GLU A 244 -6.89 -3.48 7.35
CA GLU A 244 -7.95 -2.92 8.21
C GLU A 244 -8.49 -3.96 9.22
N LYS A 245 -8.55 -5.25 8.83
CA LYS A 245 -9.06 -6.32 9.69
C LYS A 245 -8.01 -6.93 10.62
N HIS A 246 -6.80 -7.14 10.11
CA HIS A 246 -5.72 -7.86 10.79
C HIS A 246 -4.38 -7.15 10.55
N PRO A 247 -4.14 -5.97 11.17
CA PRO A 247 -2.89 -5.23 11.02
C PRO A 247 -1.66 -6.02 11.52
N GLU A 248 -1.85 -6.97 12.43
CA GLU A 248 -0.83 -7.87 12.96
C GLU A 248 -0.36 -8.94 11.96
N ASN A 249 -1.17 -9.22 10.92
CA ASN A 249 -0.88 -10.27 9.96
C ASN A 249 -0.02 -9.72 8.80
N PRO A 250 1.18 -10.28 8.54
CA PRO A 250 2.07 -9.80 7.48
C PRO A 250 1.51 -9.94 6.06
N ILE A 251 0.47 -10.76 5.84
CA ILE A 251 -0.04 -11.03 4.49
C ILE A 251 -0.53 -9.79 3.76
N SER A 252 -1.16 -8.84 4.47
CA SER A 252 -1.67 -7.58 3.89
C SER A 252 -0.54 -6.78 3.25
N ILE A 253 0.56 -6.66 3.99
CA ILE A 253 1.77 -5.94 3.61
C ILE A 253 2.51 -6.66 2.49
N ARG A 254 2.67 -7.99 2.58
CA ARG A 254 3.30 -8.80 1.51
C ARG A 254 2.54 -8.68 0.19
N LEU A 255 1.20 -8.77 0.24
CA LEU A 255 0.36 -8.62 -0.94
C LEU A 255 0.49 -7.21 -1.55
N ARG A 256 0.54 -6.17 -0.70
CA ARG A 256 0.77 -4.79 -1.15
C ARG A 256 2.14 -4.64 -1.82
N ARG A 257 3.21 -5.18 -1.22
CA ARG A 257 4.56 -5.16 -1.83
C ARG A 257 4.58 -5.89 -3.15
N HIS A 258 3.96 -7.07 -3.24
CA HIS A 258 3.84 -7.78 -4.51
C HIS A 258 3.15 -6.92 -5.59
N ALA A 259 2.03 -6.28 -5.26
CA ALA A 259 1.31 -5.40 -6.20
C ALA A 259 2.15 -4.20 -6.68
N ILE A 260 3.04 -3.68 -5.83
CA ILE A 260 3.93 -2.56 -6.17
C ILE A 260 5.16 -3.05 -6.95
N PHE A 261 5.86 -4.05 -6.40
CA PHE A 261 7.18 -4.49 -6.84
C PHE A 261 7.14 -5.37 -8.09
N TYR A 262 6.09 -6.15 -8.30
CA TYR A 262 5.99 -7.08 -9.42
C TYR A 262 6.23 -6.41 -10.78
N SER A 263 5.69 -5.20 -10.97
CA SER A 263 5.86 -4.42 -12.20
C SER A 263 7.11 -3.55 -12.24
N LEU A 264 7.91 -3.48 -11.17
CA LEU A 264 9.08 -2.60 -11.14
C LEU A 264 10.24 -3.17 -11.96
N THR A 265 10.78 -2.31 -12.81
CA THR A 265 12.03 -2.49 -13.53
C THR A 265 13.06 -1.47 -13.03
N GLU A 266 14.32 -1.65 -13.43
CA GLU A 266 15.36 -0.65 -13.18
C GLU A 266 14.93 0.72 -13.74
N PRO A 267 14.99 1.81 -12.96
CA PRO A 267 14.69 3.15 -13.46
C PRO A 267 15.78 3.58 -14.45
N LEU A 268 15.38 4.38 -15.44
CA LEU A 268 16.33 5.01 -16.35
C LEU A 268 17.33 5.85 -15.54
N ASN A 269 18.61 5.64 -15.85
CA ASN A 269 19.72 6.28 -15.15
C ASN A 269 20.80 6.74 -16.13
N ASN A 270 21.55 7.75 -15.72
CA ASN A 270 22.74 8.25 -16.40
C ASN A 270 23.88 8.27 -15.38
N ASN A 271 24.84 7.34 -15.48
CA ASN A 271 25.92 7.15 -14.51
C ASN A 271 25.40 7.03 -13.06
N ASP A 272 24.50 6.09 -12.83
CA ASP A 272 23.87 5.78 -11.54
C ASP A 272 22.95 6.88 -10.95
N ILE A 273 22.73 7.97 -11.69
CA ILE A 273 21.79 9.04 -11.30
C ILE A 273 20.49 8.87 -12.07
N THR A 274 19.37 8.84 -11.36
CA THR A 274 18.02 8.73 -11.94
C THR A 274 17.33 10.08 -12.06
N ASP A 275 16.37 10.19 -12.97
CA ASP A 275 15.49 11.37 -13.08
C ASP A 275 14.39 11.40 -12.00
N LEU A 276 14.46 10.50 -11.02
CA LEU A 276 13.48 10.42 -9.93
C LEU A 276 13.82 11.46 -8.87
N MET A 277 12.83 12.29 -8.53
CA MET A 277 12.95 13.22 -7.40
C MET A 277 12.83 12.46 -6.07
N PRO A 278 13.68 12.79 -5.08
CA PRO A 278 13.58 12.21 -3.75
C PRO A 278 12.40 12.82 -2.97
N VAL A 279 12.01 12.14 -1.89
CA VAL A 279 11.12 12.72 -0.89
C VAL A 279 11.88 13.81 -0.11
N PRO A 280 11.30 15.00 0.13
CA PRO A 280 11.95 16.05 0.90
C PRO A 280 12.43 15.57 2.27
N ILE A 281 13.68 15.92 2.62
CA ILE A 281 14.33 15.40 3.84
C ILE A 281 13.61 15.80 5.12
N ASP A 282 12.99 16.99 5.15
CA ASP A 282 12.19 17.46 6.28
C ASP A 282 11.01 16.53 6.57
N ARG A 283 10.35 16.02 5.52
CA ARG A 283 9.26 15.06 5.66
C ARG A 283 9.77 13.71 6.17
N ILE A 284 10.93 13.26 5.70
CA ILE A 284 11.55 12.02 6.19
C ILE A 284 11.89 12.14 7.69
N ASN A 285 12.44 13.29 8.09
CA ASN A 285 12.78 13.56 9.48
C ASN A 285 11.54 13.66 10.37
N GLU A 286 10.47 14.29 9.89
CA GLU A 286 9.17 14.34 10.57
C GLU A 286 8.64 12.92 10.82
N TYR A 287 8.65 12.05 9.80
CA TYR A 287 8.22 10.67 9.95
C TYR A 287 9.07 9.90 10.95
N LYS A 288 10.40 10.07 10.91
CA LYS A 288 11.33 9.43 11.85
C LYS A 288 11.11 9.91 13.30
N ALA A 289 10.87 11.20 13.50
CA ALA A 289 10.57 11.76 14.81
C ALA A 289 9.23 11.24 15.37
N ASN A 290 8.25 11.02 14.49
CA ASN A 290 6.91 10.56 14.86
C ASN A 290 6.81 9.03 15.07
N ILE A 291 7.89 8.25 14.90
CA ILE A 291 7.85 6.79 15.09
C ILE A 291 7.36 6.44 16.50
N ALA A 292 7.84 7.14 17.52
CA ALA A 292 7.50 6.87 18.92
C ALA A 292 6.03 7.17 19.29
N THR A 293 5.36 8.04 18.51
CA THR A 293 3.96 8.43 18.72
C THR A 293 3.05 7.88 17.62
N SER A 294 3.57 6.97 16.80
CA SER A 294 2.88 6.47 15.62
C SER A 294 1.61 5.70 15.98
N THR A 295 0.52 6.06 15.31
CA THR A 295 -0.75 5.33 15.32
C THR A 295 -0.87 4.44 14.08
N ILE A 296 -1.72 3.41 14.13
CA ILE A 296 -2.03 2.54 12.97
C ILE A 296 -2.49 3.38 11.75
N GLN A 297 -3.19 4.48 11.99
CA GLN A 297 -3.63 5.41 10.95
C GLN A 297 -2.46 6.10 10.24
N GLN A 298 -1.47 6.57 11.00
CA GLN A 298 -0.27 7.19 10.43
C GLN A 298 0.57 6.17 9.66
N TRP A 299 0.63 4.94 10.15
CA TRP A 299 1.28 3.85 9.42
C TRP A 299 0.57 3.56 8.09
N ALA A 300 -0.78 3.47 8.08
CA ALA A 300 -1.57 3.30 6.86
C ALA A 300 -1.35 4.42 5.84
N LYS A 301 -1.16 5.67 6.29
CA LYS A 301 -0.84 6.80 5.40
C LYS A 301 0.49 6.60 4.68
N ILE A 302 1.55 6.23 5.41
CA ILE A 302 2.86 5.93 4.82
C ILE A 302 2.74 4.77 3.83
N GLU A 303 1.97 3.73 4.17
CA GLU A 303 1.71 2.60 3.28
C GLU A 303 1.01 2.99 1.97
N ASN A 304 0.18 4.03 1.99
CA ASN A 304 -0.45 4.59 0.80
C ASN A 304 0.54 5.46 0.00
N GLU A 305 1.39 6.24 0.66
CA GLU A 305 2.46 7.00 0.01
C GLU A 305 3.47 6.07 -0.69
N LEU A 306 3.85 4.97 -0.05
CA LEU A 306 4.73 3.93 -0.63
C LEU A 306 4.14 3.30 -1.89
N THR A 307 2.80 3.18 -1.96
CA THR A 307 2.10 2.68 -3.15
C THR A 307 2.20 3.67 -4.31
N LEU A 308 2.26 4.98 -4.03
CA LEU A 308 2.44 6.05 -5.00
C LEU A 308 3.90 6.29 -5.38
N MET A 309 4.84 5.95 -4.50
CA MET A 309 6.28 6.18 -4.66
C MET A 309 7.07 4.87 -4.55
N PRO A 310 7.05 4.00 -5.59
CA PRO A 310 7.61 2.65 -5.49
C PRO A 310 9.12 2.59 -5.22
N PHE A 311 9.87 3.60 -5.67
CA PHE A 311 11.31 3.70 -5.46
C PHE A 311 11.69 4.41 -4.16
N TRP A 312 10.73 4.86 -3.35
CA TRP A 312 11.02 5.39 -2.02
C TRP A 312 11.31 4.25 -1.03
N LEU A 313 12.53 3.71 -1.13
CA LEU A 313 12.97 2.56 -0.33
C LEU A 313 13.05 2.90 1.16
N GLU A 314 13.56 4.08 1.51
CA GLU A 314 13.64 4.54 2.90
C GLU A 314 12.28 4.55 3.61
N GLY A 315 11.17 4.81 2.90
CA GLY A 315 9.84 4.75 3.49
C GLY A 315 9.45 3.35 3.96
N HIS A 316 10.00 2.29 3.35
CA HIS A 316 9.81 0.91 3.80
C HIS A 316 10.54 0.64 5.12
N PHE A 317 11.73 1.22 5.30
CA PHE A 317 12.46 1.18 6.56
C PHE A 317 11.68 1.90 7.68
N ILE A 318 11.12 3.08 7.38
CA ILE A 318 10.26 3.81 8.33
C ILE A 318 9.02 2.99 8.67
N SER A 319 8.34 2.42 7.67
CA SER A 319 7.17 1.56 7.87
C SER A 319 7.48 0.35 8.75
N ALA A 320 8.63 -0.32 8.54
CA ALA A 320 9.06 -1.43 9.39
C ALA A 320 9.30 -1.00 10.84
N ASN A 321 9.91 0.17 11.06
CA ASN A 321 10.13 0.71 12.40
C ASN A 321 8.81 1.10 13.09
N MET A 322 7.85 1.65 12.36
CA MET A 322 6.50 1.92 12.88
C MET A 322 5.77 0.63 13.27
N ALA A 323 5.83 -0.40 12.42
CA ALA A 323 5.28 -1.72 12.72
C ALA A 323 5.92 -2.32 13.98
N HIS A 324 7.24 -2.22 14.11
CA HIS A 324 7.97 -2.69 15.29
C HIS A 324 7.54 -1.93 16.56
N HIS A 325 7.44 -0.61 16.51
CA HIS A 325 7.00 0.22 17.63
C HIS A 325 5.55 -0.09 18.06
N LEU A 326 4.67 -0.41 17.10
CA LEU A 326 3.30 -0.83 17.35
C LEU A 326 3.18 -2.27 17.89
N GLY A 327 4.29 -3.00 18.02
CA GLY A 327 4.33 -4.39 18.50
C GLY A 327 4.15 -5.46 17.40
N PHE A 328 4.07 -5.07 16.14
CA PHE A 328 3.89 -5.96 14.98
C PHE A 328 5.23 -6.41 14.39
N ASN A 329 6.04 -7.11 15.19
CA ASN A 329 7.39 -7.55 14.81
C ASN A 329 7.41 -8.43 13.56
N ASN A 330 6.48 -9.37 13.46
CA ASN A 330 6.36 -10.26 12.30
C ASN A 330 6.10 -9.47 11.00
N VAL A 331 5.37 -8.36 11.10
CA VAL A 331 5.11 -7.49 9.95
C VAL A 331 6.34 -6.66 9.60
N ALA A 332 7.05 -6.12 10.60
CA ALA A 332 8.31 -5.43 10.39
C ALA A 332 9.35 -6.32 9.68
N GLU A 333 9.43 -7.60 10.09
CA GLU A 333 10.28 -8.59 9.43
C GLU A 333 9.81 -8.89 8.00
N ALA A 334 8.50 -9.04 7.78
CA ALA A 334 7.96 -9.26 6.44
C ALA A 334 8.28 -8.09 5.49
N ILE A 335 8.20 -6.84 5.96
CA ILE A 335 8.58 -5.66 5.16
C ILE A 335 10.04 -5.75 4.74
N ARG A 336 10.93 -6.11 5.67
CA ARG A 336 12.36 -6.31 5.38
C ARG A 336 12.57 -7.39 4.32
N ASP A 337 11.89 -8.53 4.45
CA ASP A 337 12.03 -9.68 3.56
C ASP A 337 11.58 -9.38 2.13
N GLU A 338 10.44 -8.71 1.97
CA GLU A 338 9.92 -8.31 0.65
C GLU A 338 10.85 -7.30 -0.03
N LEU A 339 11.40 -6.36 0.75
CA LEU A 339 12.38 -5.40 0.25
C LEU A 339 13.71 -6.08 -0.13
N GLN A 340 14.18 -7.04 0.66
CA GLN A 340 15.38 -7.81 0.32
C GLN A 340 15.15 -8.64 -0.97
N THR A 341 13.94 -9.18 -1.15
CA THR A 341 13.55 -9.87 -2.38
C THR A 341 13.58 -8.94 -3.60
N LEU A 342 13.11 -7.69 -3.44
CA LEU A 342 13.23 -6.66 -4.48
C LEU A 342 14.70 -6.35 -4.81
N LEU A 343 15.53 -6.13 -3.79
CA LEU A 343 16.95 -5.78 -3.96
C LEU A 343 17.76 -6.93 -4.57
N ASN A 344 17.45 -8.18 -4.23
CA ASN A 344 18.05 -9.36 -4.87
C ASN A 344 17.67 -9.46 -6.35
N ARG A 345 16.44 -9.06 -6.71
CA ARG A 345 15.97 -9.04 -8.10
C ARG A 345 16.55 -7.86 -8.89
N LEU A 346 16.74 -6.71 -8.26
CA LEU A 346 17.25 -5.47 -8.86
C LEU A 346 18.46 -4.95 -8.04
N PRO A 347 19.64 -5.59 -8.13
CA PRO A 347 20.78 -5.28 -7.28
C PRO A 347 21.35 -3.88 -7.51
N LYS A 348 21.20 -3.30 -8.70
CA LYS A 348 21.68 -1.93 -8.96
C LYS A 348 20.99 -0.86 -8.12
N LEU A 349 19.82 -1.15 -7.53
CA LEU A 349 19.15 -0.21 -6.61
C LEU A 349 20.02 0.15 -5.39
N TYR A 350 21.06 -0.64 -5.07
CA TYR A 350 22.04 -0.30 -4.04
C TYR A 350 22.89 0.93 -4.37
N ASP A 351 23.21 1.12 -5.64
CA ASP A 351 24.17 2.15 -6.09
C ASP A 351 23.46 3.37 -6.70
N LEU A 352 22.18 3.23 -7.06
CA LEU A 352 21.39 4.28 -7.67
C LEU A 352 21.12 5.47 -6.74
N LYS A 353 21.10 6.65 -7.36
CA LYS A 353 20.86 7.96 -6.74
C LYS A 353 19.67 8.67 -7.38
N TYR A 354 19.02 9.51 -6.60
CA TYR A 354 17.98 10.43 -7.08
C TYR A 354 18.60 11.59 -7.87
N SER A 355 17.75 12.43 -8.45
CA SER A 355 18.15 13.58 -9.26
C SER A 355 18.99 14.62 -8.50
N ASP A 356 18.92 14.66 -7.17
CA ASP A 356 19.72 15.52 -6.29
C ASP A 356 21.00 14.85 -5.76
N HIS A 357 21.37 13.70 -6.32
CA HIS A 357 22.48 12.84 -5.91
C HIS A 357 22.32 12.15 -4.55
N THR A 358 21.17 12.24 -3.88
CA THR A 358 20.91 11.44 -2.68
C THR A 358 20.79 9.96 -3.05
N SER A 359 21.34 9.07 -2.21
CA SER A 359 21.32 7.62 -2.49
C SER A 359 19.96 7.02 -2.17
N PHE A 360 19.54 6.01 -2.95
CA PHE A 360 18.26 5.32 -2.72
C PHE A 360 18.23 4.59 -1.36
N ILE A 361 19.37 4.08 -0.92
CA ILE A 361 19.53 3.31 0.32
C ILE A 361 20.49 4.06 1.26
N SER A 362 19.98 4.43 2.44
CA SER A 362 20.78 5.05 3.50
C SER A 362 21.71 4.06 4.20
N ASP A 363 22.76 4.55 4.86
CA ASP A 363 23.67 3.67 5.64
C ASP A 363 22.96 2.98 6.80
N SER A 364 21.98 3.64 7.43
CA SER A 364 21.10 3.03 8.44
C SER A 364 20.32 1.85 7.86
N MET A 365 19.81 1.99 6.64
CA MET A 365 19.05 0.96 5.96
C MET A 365 19.94 -0.23 5.55
N LYS A 366 21.18 0.03 5.09
CA LYS A 366 22.16 -1.03 4.82
C LYS A 366 22.42 -1.89 6.06
N LYS A 367 22.63 -1.26 7.22
CA LYS A 367 22.79 -1.97 8.50
C LYS A 367 21.56 -2.80 8.87
N TRP A 368 20.36 -2.23 8.70
CA TRP A 368 19.10 -2.92 8.96
C TRP A 368 18.89 -4.14 8.06
N LEU A 369 19.25 -4.06 6.77
CA LEU A 369 19.15 -5.17 5.82
C LEU A 369 20.12 -6.33 6.14
N ILE A 370 21.32 -6.03 6.65
CA ILE A 370 22.35 -7.04 6.97
C ILE A 370 22.01 -7.84 8.24
N SER A 371 21.25 -7.25 9.17
CA SER A 371 20.96 -7.79 10.51
C SER A 371 20.34 -9.19 10.59
N LYS A 372 19.91 -9.79 9.46
CA LYS A 372 19.30 -11.14 9.44
C LYS A 372 20.31 -12.29 9.34
N ASN A 373 21.54 -12.03 8.86
CA ASN A 373 22.54 -13.11 8.70
C ASN A 373 23.34 -13.40 9.97
N SER A 374 23.11 -12.68 11.08
CA SER A 374 23.90 -12.81 12.30
C SER A 374 23.35 -13.77 13.36
N LEU A 375 22.20 -14.43 13.11
CA LEU A 375 21.52 -15.23 14.15
C LEU A 375 21.71 -16.75 14.04
N SER A 376 22.30 -17.29 12.97
CA SER A 376 22.51 -18.75 12.86
C SER A 376 23.90 -19.21 12.42
N GLN A 377 24.80 -18.30 11.99
CA GLN A 377 26.20 -18.63 11.72
C GLN A 377 27.23 -17.62 12.26
N ASN A 378 26.89 -16.34 12.46
CA ASN A 378 27.88 -15.33 12.91
C ASN A 378 28.01 -15.15 14.42
N SER A 379 27.05 -15.60 15.25
CA SER A 379 27.14 -15.41 16.71
C SER A 379 28.38 -16.07 17.32
N GLN A 380 28.84 -17.19 16.76
CA GLN A 380 30.04 -17.89 17.24
C GLN A 380 31.35 -17.20 16.81
N THR A 381 31.41 -16.64 15.60
CA THR A 381 32.57 -15.88 15.12
C THR A 381 32.67 -14.50 15.77
N ASP A 382 31.54 -13.83 16.04
CA ASP A 382 31.51 -12.54 16.72
C ASP A 382 31.92 -12.68 18.19
N LEU A 383 31.51 -13.77 18.85
CA LEU A 383 31.90 -14.07 20.22
C LEU A 383 33.39 -14.45 20.33
N GLU A 384 33.91 -15.26 19.40
CA GLU A 384 35.35 -15.56 19.32
C GLU A 384 36.17 -14.26 19.17
N GLN A 385 35.76 -13.36 18.26
CA GLN A 385 36.41 -12.07 18.05
C GLN A 385 36.35 -11.18 19.30
N ALA A 386 35.18 -11.04 19.93
CA ALA A 386 35.01 -10.23 21.14
C ALA A 386 35.86 -10.75 22.32
N ILE A 387 36.00 -12.08 22.47
CA ILE A 387 36.84 -12.69 23.50
C ILE A 387 38.32 -12.41 23.22
N PHE A 388 38.77 -12.53 21.97
CA PHE A 388 40.16 -12.25 21.60
C PHE A 388 40.51 -10.76 21.67
N GLU A 389 39.56 -9.86 21.44
CA GLU A 389 39.72 -8.43 21.67
C GLU A 389 39.80 -8.11 23.17
N CYS A 390 38.90 -8.69 23.98
CA CYS A 390 38.95 -8.58 25.45
C CYS A 390 40.29 -9.09 26.01
N TYR A 391 40.81 -10.20 25.47
CA TYR A 391 42.12 -10.73 25.85
C TYR A 391 43.25 -9.73 25.57
N LYS A 392 43.24 -9.06 24.42
CA LYS A 392 44.26 -8.07 24.04
C LYS A 392 44.20 -6.82 24.91
N GLU A 393 43.00 -6.39 25.31
CA GLU A 393 42.81 -5.13 26.06
C GLU A 393 42.93 -5.31 27.58
N LYS A 394 42.35 -6.37 28.13
CA LYS A 394 42.14 -6.56 29.58
C LYS A 394 42.85 -7.79 30.16
N GLY A 395 43.50 -8.59 29.31
CA GLY A 395 44.25 -9.78 29.71
C GLY A 395 43.40 -11.04 29.85
N LEU A 396 44.06 -12.12 30.27
CA LEU A 396 43.50 -13.48 30.26
C LEU A 396 42.27 -13.66 31.16
N GLU A 397 42.34 -13.12 32.38
CA GLU A 397 41.32 -13.31 33.40
C GLU A 397 39.97 -12.71 32.98
N ALA A 398 40.00 -11.48 32.44
CA ALA A 398 38.80 -10.81 31.92
C ALA A 398 38.20 -11.53 30.71
N ALA A 399 39.03 -12.13 29.86
CA ALA A 399 38.58 -12.86 28.69
C ALA A 399 37.96 -14.23 29.06
N ILE A 400 38.49 -14.90 30.10
CA ILE A 400 37.89 -16.13 30.64
C ILE A 400 36.57 -15.81 31.35
N GLN A 401 36.50 -14.74 32.13
CA GLN A 401 35.26 -14.31 32.78
C GLN A 401 34.17 -14.02 31.75
N LEU A 402 34.51 -13.31 30.67
CA LEU A 402 33.57 -13.05 29.57
C LEU A 402 33.12 -14.35 28.86
N LEU A 403 34.01 -15.34 28.75
CA LEU A 403 33.66 -16.66 28.21
C LEU A 403 32.70 -17.41 29.14
N GLU A 404 32.92 -17.37 30.45
CA GLU A 404 32.05 -18.01 31.46
C GLU A 404 30.66 -17.36 31.53
N GLU A 405 30.58 -16.03 31.43
CA GLU A 405 29.32 -15.28 31.42
C GLU A 405 28.45 -15.59 30.19
N ASN A 406 29.01 -16.12 29.10
CA ASN A 406 28.27 -16.49 27.89
C ASN A 406 27.94 -17.99 27.82
N ASN A 407 28.33 -18.81 28.81
CA ASN A 407 28.19 -20.27 28.80
C ASN A 407 26.77 -20.79 29.16
N TYR A 408 25.71 -20.13 28.67
CA TYR A 408 24.32 -20.45 29.04
C TYR A 408 23.53 -21.25 27.98
N SER A 409 24.21 -21.84 26.99
CA SER A 409 23.53 -22.67 25.98
C SER A 409 23.28 -24.09 26.49
N LYS A 410 22.03 -24.58 26.31
CA LYS A 410 21.65 -25.98 26.61
C LYS A 410 22.12 -26.96 25.53
N ASP A 411 22.50 -26.46 24.36
CA ASP A 411 22.87 -27.29 23.22
C ASP A 411 24.31 -27.81 23.34
N LEU A 412 24.48 -29.10 23.09
CA LEU A 412 25.77 -29.78 23.18
C LEU A 412 26.80 -29.18 22.21
N ARG A 413 26.35 -28.78 21.01
CA ARG A 413 27.17 -28.10 20.01
C ARG A 413 27.83 -26.84 20.55
N ASP A 414 27.04 -25.91 21.09
CA ASP A 414 27.54 -24.63 21.60
C ASP A 414 28.58 -24.84 22.69
N ASN A 415 28.34 -25.79 23.60
CA ASN A 415 29.28 -26.15 24.66
C ASN A 415 30.66 -26.59 24.11
N TYR A 416 30.70 -27.37 23.04
CA TYR A 416 31.97 -27.75 22.40
C TYR A 416 32.65 -26.59 21.67
N TYR A 417 31.88 -25.66 21.10
CA TYR A 417 32.44 -24.43 20.53
C TYR A 417 33.05 -23.53 21.61
N TYR A 418 32.40 -23.34 22.76
CA TYR A 418 32.96 -22.61 23.90
C TYR A 418 34.27 -23.25 24.41
N GLN A 419 34.30 -24.58 24.54
CA GLN A 419 35.51 -25.30 24.95
C GLN A 419 36.65 -25.15 23.94
N LYS A 420 36.33 -25.11 22.64
CA LYS A 420 37.32 -24.85 21.58
C LYS A 420 37.91 -23.44 21.70
N ILE A 421 37.06 -22.41 21.88
CA ILE A 421 37.50 -21.01 22.04
C ILE A 421 38.41 -20.89 23.28
N ASN A 422 38.04 -21.53 24.39
CA ASN A 422 38.87 -21.56 25.60
C ASN A 422 40.25 -22.21 25.33
N ALA A 423 40.29 -23.34 24.63
CA ALA A 423 41.56 -23.98 24.26
C ALA A 423 42.42 -23.10 23.35
N GLN A 424 41.82 -22.35 22.42
CA GLN A 424 42.54 -21.38 21.58
C GLN A 424 43.09 -20.22 22.41
N LEU A 425 42.31 -19.68 23.34
CA LEU A 425 42.70 -18.60 24.24
C LEU A 425 43.85 -19.01 25.17
N LEU A 426 43.80 -20.21 25.75
CA LEU A 426 44.91 -20.76 26.55
C LEU A 426 46.19 -20.93 25.72
N LYS A 427 46.08 -21.35 24.46
CA LYS A 427 47.22 -21.43 23.55
C LYS A 427 47.82 -20.05 23.28
N HIS A 428 46.98 -19.05 23.01
CA HIS A 428 47.43 -17.68 22.77
C HIS A 428 48.07 -17.03 24.01
N ALA A 429 47.67 -17.46 25.22
CA ALA A 429 48.25 -17.03 26.48
C ALA A 429 49.54 -17.78 26.88
N GLY A 430 50.04 -18.71 26.06
CA GLY A 430 51.29 -19.44 26.29
C GLY A 430 51.14 -20.76 27.05
N PHE A 431 49.92 -21.21 27.36
CA PHE A 431 49.65 -22.49 28.03
C PHE A 431 49.50 -23.63 27.01
N GLU A 432 50.52 -23.88 26.19
CA GLU A 432 50.44 -24.79 25.05
C GLU A 432 50.14 -26.25 25.44
N THR A 433 50.71 -26.73 26.55
CA THR A 433 50.50 -28.10 27.04
C THR A 433 49.05 -28.33 27.47
N THR A 434 48.49 -27.40 28.24
CA THR A 434 47.10 -27.44 28.70
C THR A 434 46.12 -27.30 27.54
N ALA A 435 46.36 -26.35 26.63
CA ALA A 435 45.54 -26.18 25.42
C ALA A 435 45.53 -27.44 24.55
N LYS A 436 46.68 -28.11 24.41
CA LYS A 436 46.78 -29.37 23.66
C LYS A 436 46.02 -30.51 24.34
N GLN A 437 46.11 -30.64 25.66
CA GLN A 437 45.35 -31.66 26.41
C GLN A 437 43.84 -31.45 26.30
N GLN A 438 43.38 -30.19 26.42
CA GLN A 438 41.97 -29.85 26.27
C GLN A 438 41.47 -30.11 24.84
N ALA A 439 42.23 -29.72 23.82
CA ALA A 439 41.91 -30.00 22.43
C ALA A 439 41.84 -31.51 22.14
N LEU A 440 42.74 -32.31 22.71
CA LEU A 440 42.69 -33.78 22.57
C LEU A 440 41.45 -34.37 23.24
N SER A 441 41.08 -33.88 24.43
CA SER A 441 39.85 -34.30 25.13
C SER A 441 38.60 -34.02 24.30
N ILE A 442 38.48 -32.80 23.77
CA ILE A 442 37.40 -32.39 22.86
C ILE A 442 37.35 -33.31 21.63
N LEU A 443 38.49 -33.57 21.00
CA LEU A 443 38.58 -34.41 19.81
C LEU A 443 38.16 -35.86 20.09
N THR A 444 38.57 -36.42 21.23
CA THR A 444 38.12 -37.76 21.66
C THR A 444 36.63 -37.81 21.95
N ALA A 445 36.07 -36.75 22.54
CA ALA A 445 34.64 -36.67 22.82
C ALA A 445 33.82 -36.57 21.52
N CYS A 446 34.23 -35.72 20.57
CA CYS A 446 33.55 -35.56 19.28
C CYS A 446 33.47 -36.85 18.45
N LYS A 447 34.42 -37.77 18.60
CA LYS A 447 34.41 -39.06 17.87
C LYS A 447 33.25 -39.98 18.28
N ASN A 448 32.69 -39.79 19.47
CA ASN A 448 31.68 -40.67 20.04
C ASN A 448 30.27 -40.05 20.02
N ILE A 449 30.11 -38.81 19.52
CA ILE A 449 28.83 -38.10 19.51
C ILE A 449 28.05 -38.44 18.24
N THR A 450 26.77 -38.75 18.41
CA THR A 450 25.86 -38.96 17.28
C THR A 450 25.26 -37.64 16.79
N LEU A 451 24.88 -37.55 15.51
CA LEU A 451 24.29 -36.32 14.94
C LEU A 451 23.01 -35.87 15.68
N THR A 452 22.26 -36.83 16.22
CA THR A 452 21.07 -36.61 17.06
C THR A 452 21.37 -35.90 18.38
N GLU A 453 22.54 -36.13 18.96
CA GLU A 453 22.98 -35.49 20.20
C GLU A 453 23.70 -34.17 19.92
N TRP A 454 24.35 -34.07 18.76
CA TRP A 454 25.10 -32.89 18.34
C TRP A 454 24.19 -31.73 17.93
N GLU A 455 23.17 -31.99 17.10
CA GLU A 455 22.28 -30.96 16.57
C GLU A 455 20.82 -31.44 16.59
N PRO A 456 20.20 -31.52 17.78
CA PRO A 456 18.84 -32.05 17.93
C PRO A 456 17.80 -31.21 17.17
N SER A 457 18.00 -29.90 17.07
CA SER A 457 17.15 -28.98 16.32
C SER A 457 17.09 -29.30 14.81
N PHE A 458 18.19 -29.75 14.21
CA PHE A 458 18.23 -30.19 12.81
C PHE A 458 17.37 -31.44 12.61
N ILE A 459 17.46 -32.40 13.52
CA ILE A 459 16.65 -33.62 13.48
C ILE A 459 15.17 -33.32 13.74
N GLU A 460 14.85 -32.45 14.70
CA GLU A 460 13.48 -32.01 14.94
C GLU A 460 12.87 -31.32 13.73
N THR A 461 13.66 -30.51 13.02
CA THR A 461 13.23 -29.86 11.77
C THR A 461 12.95 -30.89 10.68
N LEU A 462 13.81 -31.91 10.53
CA LEU A 462 13.57 -33.02 9.60
C LEU A 462 12.32 -33.83 9.99
N ILE A 463 12.13 -34.11 11.29
CA ILE A 463 10.93 -34.80 11.79
C ILE A 463 9.68 -33.97 11.50
N GLN A 464 9.72 -32.66 11.69
CA GLN A 464 8.59 -31.77 11.35
C GLN A 464 8.26 -31.79 9.86
N LEU A 465 9.27 -31.78 8.99
CA LEU A 465 9.07 -31.91 7.54
C LEU A 465 8.47 -33.26 7.13
N THR A 466 8.78 -34.34 7.84
CA THR A 466 8.15 -35.66 7.60
C THR A 466 6.73 -35.78 8.14
N LYS A 467 6.29 -34.86 9.00
CA LYS A 467 4.93 -34.86 9.57
C LYS A 467 3.87 -34.20 8.68
N THR A 468 4.26 -33.54 7.58
CA THR A 468 3.32 -33.07 6.55
C THR A 468 2.99 -34.18 5.56
N ASN A 469 2.07 -35.06 5.95
CA ASN A 469 0.97 -35.59 5.14
C ASN A 469 0.27 -36.69 5.94
N ASN A 470 -0.80 -36.29 6.63
CA ASN A 470 -2.06 -37.02 6.73
C ASN A 470 -3.17 -36.05 7.09
#